data_AF-A0A662UB77-F1
#
_entry.id   AF-A0A662UB77-F1
#
_cell.length_a   1.000
_cell.length_b   1.000
_cell.length_c   1.000
_cell.angle_alpha   90.00
_cell.angle_beta   90.00
_cell.angle_gamma   90.00
#
_symmetry.space_group_name_H-M   'P 1'
#
loop_
_entity.id
_entity.type
_entity.pdbx_description
1 polymer ?
#
loop_
_entity_poly.entity_id
_entity_poly.type
_entity_poly.pdbx_seq_one_letter_code
_entity_poly.pdbx_strand_id
1 'polypeptide(L)'
;MSKLGEEELNVLFNALSHEVRRKVVKVLGEKGKATYSELMNEVGISDSGTFAFHLRRMRYLVNKDRYGNYFLTDLGKIGYEILVNIGKPKEAVEERKEKEEYESIIEIISDRLYCFLSKDQLEKLRKENRKLLLKDILALVIDKNVTPDLFKDVVLEIDDTAVVHAPKHLLLAVESRCKDVLYVKEYENKPPQRDEVLSKTMLSISGFLKRVLGIEED
;
A
#
# COMPACT_ATOMS: atom_id res chain seq x y z
N MET A 1 -28.54 7.29 -12.31
CA MET A 1 -27.13 7.34 -11.86
C MET A 1 -26.38 8.22 -12.84
N SER A 2 -25.81 9.34 -12.39
CA SER A 2 -24.81 10.05 -13.20
C SER A 2 -23.69 9.07 -13.53
N LYS A 3 -23.18 9.11 -14.77
CA LYS A 3 -22.00 8.32 -15.12
C LYS A 3 -20.82 8.84 -14.31
N LEU A 4 -20.08 7.94 -13.65
CA LEU A 4 -18.81 8.28 -13.03
C LEU A 4 -17.83 8.82 -14.09
N GLY A 5 -17.09 9.86 -13.74
CA GLY A 5 -15.96 10.33 -14.54
C GLY A 5 -14.79 9.35 -14.51
N GLU A 6 -13.88 9.47 -15.47
CA GLU A 6 -12.67 8.62 -15.56
C GLU A 6 -11.77 8.76 -14.31
N GLU A 7 -11.66 9.98 -13.77
CA GLU A 7 -10.90 10.24 -12.53
C GLU A 7 -11.52 9.53 -11.32
N GLU A 8 -12.86 9.56 -11.19
CA GLU A 8 -13.57 8.90 -10.10
C GLU A 8 -13.44 7.38 -10.19
N LEU A 9 -13.49 6.83 -11.42
CA LEU A 9 -13.22 5.41 -11.68
C LEU A 9 -11.79 5.03 -11.28
N ASN A 10 -10.79 5.83 -11.65
CA ASN A 10 -9.39 5.58 -11.28
C ASN A 10 -9.20 5.60 -9.75
N VAL A 11 -9.78 6.60 -9.07
CA VAL A 11 -9.76 6.67 -7.60
C VAL A 11 -10.43 5.44 -6.98
N LEU A 12 -11.57 5.02 -7.51
CA LEU A 12 -12.31 3.87 -7.03
C LEU A 12 -11.51 2.58 -7.20
N PHE A 13 -10.99 2.31 -8.40
CA PHE A 13 -10.20 1.11 -8.67
C PHE A 13 -8.89 1.06 -7.87
N ASN A 14 -8.20 2.19 -7.73
CA ASN A 14 -6.98 2.27 -6.90
C ASN A 14 -7.27 2.02 -5.42
N ALA A 15 -8.37 2.56 -4.89
CA ALA A 15 -8.75 2.30 -3.51
C ALA A 15 -9.18 0.84 -3.31
N LEU A 16 -9.91 0.25 -4.26
CA LEU A 16 -10.42 -1.13 -4.17
C LEU A 16 -9.43 -2.21 -4.59
N SER A 17 -8.24 -1.86 -5.10
CA SER A 17 -7.20 -2.82 -5.51
C SER A 17 -6.67 -3.68 -4.36
N HIS A 18 -6.78 -3.18 -3.12
CA HIS A 18 -6.24 -3.84 -1.93
C HIS A 18 -7.30 -4.52 -1.07
N GLU A 19 -6.99 -5.71 -0.54
CA GLU A 19 -7.96 -6.51 0.21
C GLU A 19 -8.43 -5.88 1.51
N VAL A 20 -7.52 -5.28 2.27
CA VAL A 20 -7.84 -4.55 3.51
C VAL A 20 -8.81 -3.41 3.21
N ARG A 21 -8.56 -2.65 2.14
CA ARG A 21 -9.41 -1.51 1.75
C ARG A 21 -10.79 -1.99 1.33
N ARG A 22 -10.88 -3.11 0.60
CA ARG A 22 -12.18 -3.76 0.31
C ARG A 22 -12.90 -4.20 1.59
N LYS A 23 -12.20 -4.78 2.57
CA LYS A 23 -12.77 -5.15 3.88
C LYS A 23 -13.30 -3.91 4.61
N VAL A 24 -12.55 -2.80 4.66
CA VAL A 24 -13.02 -1.53 5.22
C VAL A 24 -14.30 -1.06 4.53
N VAL A 25 -14.34 -1.06 3.20
CA VAL A 25 -15.55 -0.64 2.45
C VAL A 25 -16.75 -1.54 2.80
N LYS A 26 -16.56 -2.85 2.88
CA LYS A 26 -17.62 -3.80 3.26
C LYS A 26 -18.14 -3.56 4.68
N VAL A 27 -17.24 -3.48 5.66
CA VAL A 27 -17.62 -3.23 7.07
C VAL A 27 -18.40 -1.93 7.20
N LEU A 28 -17.95 -0.86 6.54
CA LEU A 28 -18.64 0.44 6.58
C LEU A 28 -19.96 0.43 5.80
N GLY A 29 -20.06 -0.31 4.70
CA GLY A 29 -21.32 -0.46 3.97
C GLY A 29 -22.37 -1.26 4.74
N GLU A 30 -21.95 -2.27 5.50
CA GLU A 30 -22.84 -3.10 6.33
C GLU A 30 -23.26 -2.39 7.62
N LYS A 31 -22.31 -1.76 8.33
CA LYS A 31 -22.55 -1.13 9.63
C LYS A 31 -22.96 0.34 9.55
N GLY A 32 -22.78 0.98 8.40
CA GLY A 32 -22.96 2.41 8.17
C GLY A 32 -21.80 3.27 8.71
N LYS A 33 -21.35 3.03 9.94
CA LYS A 33 -20.19 3.70 10.54
C LYS A 33 -19.43 2.80 11.51
N ALA A 34 -18.15 3.08 11.71
CA ALA A 34 -17.30 2.39 12.68
C ALA A 34 -16.16 3.29 13.17
N THR A 35 -15.73 3.09 14.40
CA THR A 35 -14.53 3.74 14.95
C THR A 35 -13.25 3.15 14.33
N TYR A 36 -12.13 3.84 14.53
CA TYR A 36 -10.82 3.40 14.06
C TYR A 36 -10.46 1.98 14.57
N SER A 37 -10.63 1.75 15.88
CA SER A 37 -10.31 0.48 16.53
C SER A 37 -11.24 -0.65 16.11
N GLU A 38 -12.53 -0.37 15.92
CA GLU A 38 -13.46 -1.36 15.38
C GLU A 38 -13.05 -1.78 13.98
N LEU A 39 -12.71 -0.83 13.09
CA LEU A 39 -12.25 -1.17 11.76
C LEU A 39 -10.96 -1.99 11.77
N MET A 40 -9.96 -1.61 12.58
CA MET A 40 -8.71 -2.39 12.74
C MET A 40 -9.00 -3.85 13.11
N ASN A 41 -9.86 -4.05 14.10
CA ASN A 41 -10.24 -5.37 14.59
C ASN A 41 -10.95 -6.19 13.50
N GLU A 42 -11.91 -5.58 12.81
CA GLU A 42 -12.69 -6.25 11.74
C GLU A 42 -11.83 -6.64 10.54
N VAL A 43 -10.85 -5.81 10.16
CA VAL A 43 -9.97 -6.12 9.03
C VAL A 43 -8.77 -6.99 9.40
N GLY A 44 -8.55 -7.23 10.70
CA GLY A 44 -7.47 -8.06 11.21
C GLY A 44 -6.09 -7.38 11.21
N ILE A 45 -6.04 -6.05 11.30
CA ILE A 45 -4.77 -5.31 11.40
C ILE A 45 -4.54 -4.88 12.84
N SER A 46 -3.44 -5.33 13.43
CA SER A 46 -3.01 -4.95 14.78
C SER A 46 -2.15 -3.68 14.81
N ASP A 47 -1.51 -3.32 13.69
CA ASP A 47 -0.67 -2.14 13.61
C ASP A 47 -1.44 -0.87 13.18
N SER A 48 -1.42 0.13 14.05
CA SER A 48 -2.13 1.39 13.83
C SER A 48 -1.54 2.22 12.68
N GLY A 49 -0.23 2.17 12.44
CA GLY A 49 0.40 2.89 11.31
C GLY A 49 -0.01 2.35 9.95
N THR A 50 0.03 1.02 9.78
CA THR A 50 -0.42 0.33 8.58
C THR A 50 -1.88 0.65 8.30
N PHE A 51 -2.73 0.59 9.33
CA PHE A 51 -4.15 0.86 9.13
C PHE A 51 -4.43 2.33 8.76
N ALA A 52 -3.74 3.29 9.40
CA ALA A 52 -3.84 4.71 9.06
C ALA A 52 -3.44 4.98 7.61
N PHE A 53 -2.40 4.27 7.13
CA PHE A 53 -1.96 4.34 5.75
C PHE A 53 -3.07 3.92 4.76
N HIS A 54 -3.71 2.77 5.00
CA HIS A 54 -4.83 2.33 4.15
C HIS A 54 -6.01 3.31 4.17
N LEU A 55 -6.41 3.81 5.34
CA LEU A 55 -7.51 4.79 5.44
C LEU A 55 -7.21 6.09 4.68
N ARG A 56 -5.96 6.57 4.73
CA ARG A 56 -5.54 7.75 3.97
C ARG A 56 -5.67 7.55 2.46
N ARG A 57 -5.37 6.35 1.96
CA ARG A 57 -5.51 6.00 0.53
C ARG A 57 -6.96 5.90 0.10
N MET A 58 -7.86 5.68 1.06
CA MET A 58 -9.30 5.64 0.85
C MET A 58 -10.01 6.97 1.09
N ARG A 59 -9.30 8.11 1.25
CA ARG A 59 -9.90 9.40 1.65
C ARG A 59 -11.07 9.91 0.78
N TYR A 60 -11.18 9.43 -0.46
CA TYR A 60 -12.30 9.77 -1.36
C TYR A 60 -13.47 8.79 -1.26
N LEU A 61 -13.25 7.60 -0.70
CA LEU A 61 -14.27 6.57 -0.46
C LEU A 61 -14.76 6.57 0.99
N VAL A 62 -13.91 6.97 1.93
CA VAL A 62 -14.16 6.93 3.37
C VAL A 62 -13.89 8.31 3.95
N ASN A 63 -14.86 8.81 4.71
CA ASN A 63 -14.74 10.05 5.45
C ASN A 63 -14.82 9.78 6.96
N LYS A 64 -14.46 10.78 7.77
CA LYS A 64 -14.45 10.72 9.24
C LYS A 64 -15.32 11.85 9.80
N ASP A 65 -16.23 11.51 10.70
CA ASP A 65 -17.04 12.51 11.39
C ASP A 65 -16.28 13.17 12.56
N ARG A 66 -16.88 14.22 13.14
CA ARG A 66 -16.32 14.94 14.29
C ARG A 66 -16.16 14.10 15.56
N TYR A 67 -16.83 12.95 15.62
CA TYR A 67 -16.79 12.02 16.76
C TYR A 67 -15.76 10.90 16.56
N GLY A 68 -15.08 10.90 15.41
CA GLY A 68 -14.05 9.92 15.09
C GLY A 68 -14.55 8.65 14.41
N ASN A 69 -15.82 8.61 14.00
CA ASN A 69 -16.37 7.49 13.24
C ASN A 69 -16.09 7.66 11.76
N TYR A 70 -15.67 6.58 11.12
CA TYR A 70 -15.53 6.49 9.68
C TYR A 70 -16.83 6.03 9.05
N PHE A 71 -17.12 6.52 7.85
CA PHE A 71 -18.30 6.17 7.05
C PHE A 71 -18.01 6.33 5.55
N LEU A 72 -18.79 5.67 4.69
CA LEU A 72 -18.62 5.76 3.24
C LEU A 72 -19.10 7.11 2.70
N THR A 73 -18.31 7.69 1.80
CA THR A 73 -18.77 8.77 0.90
C THR A 73 -19.72 8.21 -0.15
N ASP A 74 -20.29 9.06 -1.00
CA ASP A 74 -21.13 8.57 -2.11
C ASP A 74 -20.32 7.72 -3.11
N LEU A 75 -19.07 8.08 -3.40
CA LEU A 75 -18.16 7.25 -4.19
C LEU A 75 -17.84 5.92 -3.47
N GLY A 76 -17.67 5.95 -2.14
CA GLY A 76 -17.49 4.77 -1.31
C GLY A 76 -18.69 3.81 -1.35
N LYS A 77 -19.92 4.34 -1.33
CA LYS A 77 -21.15 3.55 -1.46
C LYS A 77 -21.23 2.87 -2.83
N ILE A 78 -20.84 3.56 -3.89
CA ILE A 78 -20.73 2.93 -5.22
C ILE A 78 -19.71 1.78 -5.19
N GLY A 79 -18.56 1.99 -4.53
CA GLY A 79 -17.57 0.93 -4.32
C GLY A 79 -18.13 -0.26 -3.54
N TYR A 80 -18.92 -0.03 -2.50
CA TYR A 80 -19.60 -1.08 -1.75
C TYR A 80 -20.57 -1.86 -2.64
N GLU A 81 -21.43 -1.18 -3.39
CA GLU A 81 -22.37 -1.80 -4.33
C GLU A 81 -21.64 -2.67 -5.36
N ILE A 82 -20.51 -2.19 -5.90
CA ILE A 82 -19.67 -2.99 -6.79
C ILE A 82 -19.17 -4.26 -6.09
N LEU A 83 -18.68 -4.16 -4.86
CA LEU A 83 -18.12 -5.30 -4.13
C LEU A 83 -19.16 -6.37 -3.73
N VAL A 84 -20.42 -5.98 -3.53
CA VAL A 84 -21.49 -6.93 -3.16
C VAL A 84 -22.23 -7.48 -4.38
N ASN A 85 -22.25 -6.74 -5.50
CA ASN A 85 -22.94 -7.14 -6.73
C ASN A 85 -22.03 -7.80 -7.78
N ILE A 86 -20.70 -7.60 -7.73
CA ILE A 86 -19.76 -8.45 -8.47
C ILE A 86 -19.82 -9.84 -7.81
N GLY A 87 -20.32 -10.80 -8.59
CA GLY A 87 -20.86 -12.06 -8.12
C GLY A 87 -20.03 -12.84 -7.10
N LYS A 88 -20.75 -13.62 -6.28
CA LYS A 88 -20.23 -14.77 -5.53
C LYS A 88 -19.23 -15.54 -6.40
N PRO A 89 -18.12 -16.05 -5.83
CA PRO A 89 -17.05 -16.69 -6.59
C PRO A 89 -17.66 -17.66 -7.59
N LYS A 90 -17.43 -17.41 -8.89
CA LYS A 90 -17.57 -18.49 -9.87
C LYS A 90 -16.61 -19.57 -9.41
N GLU A 91 -17.10 -20.79 -9.24
CA GLU A 91 -16.24 -21.95 -9.13
C GLU A 91 -15.17 -21.82 -10.21
N ALA A 92 -13.91 -21.79 -9.76
CA ALA A 92 -12.76 -21.51 -10.61
C ALA A 92 -12.59 -22.65 -11.61
N VAL A 93 -13.27 -22.53 -12.75
CA VAL A 93 -13.15 -23.44 -13.88
C VAL A 93 -12.42 -22.66 -14.98
N GLU A 94 -11.20 -23.12 -15.23
CA GLU A 94 -10.40 -22.96 -16.46
C GLU A 94 -9.41 -21.78 -16.66
N GLU A 95 -9.23 -20.85 -15.72
CA GLU A 95 -8.11 -19.86 -15.81
C GLU A 95 -6.79 -20.30 -15.14
N ARG A 96 -6.73 -21.50 -14.56
CA ARG A 96 -5.65 -21.89 -13.64
C ARG A 96 -4.27 -22.05 -14.29
N LYS A 97 -4.17 -22.46 -15.55
CA LYS A 97 -2.87 -22.84 -16.13
C LYS A 97 -1.95 -21.67 -16.52
N GLU A 98 -2.48 -20.55 -17.02
CA GLU A 98 -1.66 -19.38 -17.37
C GLU A 98 -1.35 -18.48 -16.15
N LYS A 99 -2.27 -18.40 -15.18
CA LYS A 99 -2.05 -17.68 -13.91
C LYS A 99 -0.98 -18.34 -13.03
N GLU A 100 -0.95 -19.68 -12.97
CA GLU A 100 0.03 -20.42 -12.16
C GLU A 100 1.47 -20.22 -12.69
N GLU A 101 1.67 -20.06 -13.99
CA GLU A 101 3.00 -19.82 -14.58
C GLU A 101 3.51 -18.40 -14.29
N TYR A 102 2.68 -17.36 -14.44
CA TYR A 102 3.04 -15.97 -14.11
C TYR A 102 3.21 -15.74 -12.59
N GLU A 103 2.36 -16.32 -11.75
CA GLU A 103 2.48 -16.24 -10.29
C GLU A 103 3.69 -17.03 -9.76
N SER A 104 4.16 -18.07 -10.47
CA SER A 104 5.39 -18.78 -10.10
C SER A 104 6.66 -17.93 -10.30
N ILE A 105 6.64 -17.00 -11.27
CA ILE A 105 7.78 -16.16 -11.64
C ILE A 105 7.81 -14.87 -10.81
N ILE A 106 6.68 -14.34 -10.35
CA ILE A 106 6.62 -13.06 -9.64
C ILE A 106 6.42 -13.28 -8.13
N GLU A 107 7.43 -12.92 -7.34
CA GLU A 107 7.29 -12.78 -5.90
C GLU A 107 6.63 -11.43 -5.56
N ILE A 108 5.63 -11.45 -4.68
CA ILE A 108 4.98 -10.26 -4.15
C ILE A 108 5.32 -10.12 -2.68
N ILE A 109 5.88 -8.97 -2.30
CA ILE A 109 6.03 -8.57 -0.89
C ILE A 109 5.06 -7.43 -0.63
N SER A 110 4.02 -7.71 0.16
CA SER A 110 3.00 -6.73 0.54
C SER A 110 2.75 -6.62 2.04
N ASP A 111 1.98 -5.61 2.43
CA ASP A 111 1.40 -5.46 3.78
C ASP A 111 2.44 -5.32 4.90
N ARG A 112 3.54 -4.61 4.62
CA ARG A 112 4.64 -4.48 5.57
C ARG A 112 4.85 -3.05 6.05
N LEU A 113 4.94 -2.89 7.36
CA LEU A 113 5.45 -1.65 7.94
C LEU A 113 6.88 -1.34 7.52
N TYR A 114 7.71 -2.37 7.52
CA TYR A 114 9.11 -2.25 7.24
C TYR A 114 9.56 -3.44 6.39
N CYS A 115 10.25 -3.14 5.30
CA CYS A 115 10.92 -4.13 4.48
C CYS A 115 12.37 -3.69 4.28
N PHE A 116 13.31 -4.58 4.62
CA PHE A 116 14.71 -4.43 4.23
C PHE A 116 14.96 -5.37 3.06
N LEU A 117 15.40 -4.81 1.93
CA LEU A 117 15.69 -5.55 0.71
C LEU A 117 17.20 -5.76 0.60
N SER A 118 17.65 -6.95 0.98
CA SER A 118 19.07 -7.31 0.95
C SER A 118 19.54 -7.75 -0.44
N LYS A 119 20.85 -7.64 -0.67
CA LYS A 119 21.48 -8.17 -1.88
C LYS A 119 21.22 -9.68 -2.05
N ASP A 120 21.35 -10.45 -0.98
CA ASP A 120 21.20 -11.91 -1.03
C ASP A 120 19.79 -12.34 -1.44
N GLN A 121 18.76 -11.60 -1.01
CA GLN A 121 17.38 -11.84 -1.43
C GLN A 121 17.21 -11.63 -2.93
N LEU A 122 17.74 -10.52 -3.47
CA LEU A 122 17.67 -10.23 -4.90
C LEU A 122 18.50 -11.22 -5.73
N GLU A 123 19.69 -11.59 -5.27
CA GLU A 123 20.51 -12.59 -5.96
C GLU A 123 19.84 -13.96 -6.01
N LYS A 124 19.17 -14.36 -4.93
CA LYS A 124 18.37 -15.58 -4.89
C LYS A 124 17.26 -15.54 -5.95
N LEU A 125 16.45 -14.48 -5.96
CA LEU A 125 15.36 -14.32 -6.92
C LEU A 125 15.87 -14.31 -8.37
N ARG A 126 16.99 -13.60 -8.64
CA ARG A 126 17.61 -13.61 -9.96
C ARG A 126 18.03 -15.02 -10.42
N LYS A 127 18.65 -15.80 -9.53
CA LYS A 127 19.06 -17.20 -9.82
C LYS A 127 17.86 -18.10 -10.10
N GLU A 128 16.75 -17.85 -9.43
CA GLU A 128 15.47 -18.55 -9.64
C GLU A 128 14.70 -18.02 -10.87
N ASN A 129 15.25 -17.05 -11.61
CA ASN A 129 14.58 -16.32 -12.69
C ASN A 129 13.25 -15.70 -12.25
N ARG A 130 13.15 -15.31 -10.98
CA ARG A 130 11.98 -14.70 -10.38
C ARG A 130 12.14 -13.19 -10.31
N LYS A 131 11.01 -12.51 -10.45
CA LYS A 131 10.89 -11.06 -10.39
C LYS A 131 10.18 -10.66 -9.09
N LEU A 132 10.40 -9.43 -8.64
CA LEU A 132 9.89 -8.94 -7.36
C LEU A 132 8.98 -7.72 -7.57
N LEU A 133 7.84 -7.74 -6.91
CA LEU A 133 6.90 -6.63 -6.85
C LEU A 133 6.63 -6.29 -5.38
N LEU A 134 6.87 -5.03 -5.02
CA LEU A 134 6.80 -4.51 -3.64
C LEU A 134 5.56 -3.63 -3.53
N LYS A 135 4.64 -3.94 -2.61
CA LYS A 135 3.33 -3.29 -2.49
C LYS A 135 2.95 -2.93 -1.07
N ASP A 136 2.21 -1.84 -0.88
CA ASP A 136 1.61 -1.49 0.42
C ASP A 136 2.63 -1.53 1.57
N ILE A 137 3.81 -0.92 1.33
CA ILE A 137 4.91 -0.89 2.29
C ILE A 137 5.01 0.51 2.91
N LEU A 138 4.98 0.62 4.23
CA LEU A 138 5.16 1.93 4.88
C LEU A 138 6.60 2.43 4.71
N ALA A 139 7.59 1.57 4.98
CA ALA A 139 9.00 1.88 4.85
C ALA A 139 9.77 0.75 4.16
N LEU A 140 10.26 1.01 2.95
CA LEU A 140 11.19 0.13 2.25
C LEU A 140 12.62 0.68 2.39
N VAL A 141 13.57 -0.17 2.77
CA VAL A 141 15.00 0.17 2.82
C VAL A 141 15.75 -0.81 1.93
N ILE A 142 16.48 -0.30 0.95
CA ILE A 142 17.27 -1.12 0.02
C ILE A 142 18.72 -1.13 0.49
N ASP A 143 19.34 -2.30 0.59
CA ASP A 143 20.74 -2.46 1.01
C ASP A 143 21.71 -1.74 0.06
N LYS A 144 22.74 -1.12 0.63
CA LYS A 144 23.80 -0.41 -0.12
C LYS A 144 24.59 -1.32 -1.04
N ASN A 145 24.63 -2.62 -0.74
CA ASN A 145 25.40 -3.58 -1.54
C ASN A 145 24.68 -3.99 -2.83
N VAL A 146 23.41 -3.60 -3.01
CA VAL A 146 22.65 -3.85 -4.23
C VAL A 146 23.18 -2.99 -5.38
N THR A 147 23.37 -3.58 -6.55
CA THR A 147 23.80 -2.87 -7.76
C THR A 147 22.61 -2.45 -8.62
N PRO A 148 22.73 -1.38 -9.43
CA PRO A 148 21.63 -0.93 -10.30
C PRO A 148 21.14 -2.02 -11.25
N ASP A 149 22.07 -2.83 -11.76
CA ASP A 149 21.80 -3.96 -12.65
C ASP A 149 20.96 -5.03 -11.94
N LEU A 150 21.41 -5.51 -10.78
CA LEU A 150 20.69 -6.51 -9.99
C LEU A 150 19.29 -6.01 -9.61
N PHE A 151 19.17 -4.75 -9.21
CA PHE A 151 17.89 -4.16 -8.86
C PHE A 151 16.95 -4.09 -10.06
N LYS A 152 17.40 -3.55 -11.20
CA LYS A 152 16.57 -3.42 -12.41
C LYS A 152 16.19 -4.76 -13.01
N ASP A 153 17.05 -5.76 -12.89
CA ASP A 153 16.73 -7.09 -13.36
C ASP A 153 15.62 -7.71 -12.51
N VAL A 154 15.68 -7.61 -11.19
CA VAL A 154 14.75 -8.33 -10.30
C VAL A 154 13.49 -7.54 -9.95
N VAL A 155 13.61 -6.26 -9.58
CA VAL A 155 12.51 -5.48 -8.98
C VAL A 155 11.65 -4.84 -10.06
N LEU A 156 10.49 -5.43 -10.37
CA LEU A 156 9.57 -4.92 -11.40
C LEU A 156 8.93 -3.59 -11.01
N GLU A 157 8.40 -3.50 -9.80
CA GLU A 157 7.60 -2.36 -9.37
C GLU A 157 7.70 -2.20 -7.85
N ILE A 158 7.76 -0.95 -7.39
CA ILE A 158 7.53 -0.52 -6.02
C ILE A 158 6.27 0.33 -6.06
N ASP A 159 5.16 -0.24 -5.61
CA ASP A 159 3.84 0.38 -5.66
C ASP A 159 3.29 0.63 -4.26
N ASP A 160 2.48 1.67 -4.12
CA ASP A 160 1.82 2.09 -2.87
C ASP A 160 2.76 2.05 -1.64
N THR A 161 3.94 2.66 -1.75
CA THR A 161 4.96 2.66 -0.69
C THR A 161 5.18 4.06 -0.12
N ALA A 162 5.08 4.26 1.19
CA ALA A 162 5.13 5.62 1.74
C ALA A 162 6.55 6.22 1.70
N VAL A 163 7.57 5.46 2.08
CA VAL A 163 8.96 5.92 2.01
C VAL A 163 9.86 4.81 1.50
N VAL A 164 10.67 5.11 0.49
CA VAL A 164 11.77 4.25 0.03
C VAL A 164 13.09 4.89 0.38
N HIS A 165 13.91 4.21 1.18
CA HIS A 165 15.29 4.59 1.45
C HIS A 165 16.22 3.83 0.50
N ALA A 166 16.87 4.57 -0.39
CA ALA A 166 17.76 4.02 -1.40
C ALA A 166 19.20 4.51 -1.19
N PRO A 167 20.23 3.69 -1.41
CA PRO A 167 21.59 4.20 -1.46
C PRO A 167 21.75 5.10 -2.69
N LYS A 168 22.57 6.14 -2.59
CA LYS A 168 22.71 7.19 -3.62
C LYS A 168 22.97 6.65 -5.03
N HIS A 169 23.78 5.60 -5.18
CA HIS A 169 24.09 5.00 -6.48
C HIS A 169 22.91 4.24 -7.11
N LEU A 170 21.86 3.94 -6.35
CA LEU A 170 20.64 3.29 -6.84
C LEU A 170 19.49 4.25 -7.10
N LEU A 171 19.60 5.54 -6.75
CA LEU A 171 18.46 6.45 -6.71
C LEU A 171 17.65 6.44 -8.02
N LEU A 172 18.32 6.63 -9.16
CA LEU A 172 17.68 6.59 -10.48
C LEU A 172 17.04 5.23 -10.81
N ALA A 173 17.67 4.13 -10.39
CA ALA A 173 17.13 2.80 -10.63
C ALA A 173 15.84 2.58 -9.83
N VAL A 174 15.84 3.02 -8.57
CA VAL A 174 14.69 2.93 -7.66
C VAL A 174 13.55 3.81 -8.15
N GLU A 175 13.82 5.08 -8.46
CA GLU A 175 12.82 6.01 -8.98
C GLU A 175 12.15 5.49 -10.25
N SER A 176 12.91 4.83 -11.14
CA SER A 176 12.35 4.23 -12.36
C SER A 176 11.38 3.07 -12.13
N ARG A 177 11.32 2.53 -10.90
CA ARG A 177 10.41 1.43 -10.51
C ARG A 177 9.32 1.88 -9.54
N CYS A 178 9.35 3.13 -9.08
CA CYS A 178 8.38 3.67 -8.15
C CYS A 178 7.06 4.04 -8.83
N LYS A 179 5.95 3.60 -8.26
CA LYS A 179 4.59 3.96 -8.62
C LYS A 179 3.84 4.31 -7.33
N ASP A 180 3.25 5.51 -7.28
CA ASP A 180 2.59 6.03 -6.06
C ASP A 180 3.47 5.92 -4.79
N VAL A 181 4.75 6.29 -4.92
CA VAL A 181 5.67 6.40 -3.79
C VAL A 181 5.68 7.83 -3.27
N LEU A 182 5.39 8.04 -1.99
CA LEU A 182 5.28 9.40 -1.44
C LEU A 182 6.65 10.08 -1.30
N TYR A 183 7.67 9.36 -0.82
CA TYR A 183 9.04 9.87 -0.74
C TYR A 183 10.07 8.81 -1.12
N VAL A 184 11.05 9.20 -1.94
CA VAL A 184 12.31 8.47 -2.10
C VAL A 184 13.40 9.28 -1.39
N LYS A 185 14.13 8.65 -0.46
CA LYS A 185 15.17 9.29 0.35
C LYS A 185 16.51 8.60 0.11
N GLU A 186 17.50 9.37 -0.32
CA GLU A 186 18.85 8.83 -0.47
C GLU A 186 19.58 8.68 0.87
N TYR A 187 20.54 7.76 0.93
CA TYR A 187 21.55 7.67 1.98
C TYR A 187 22.89 7.22 1.40
N GLU A 188 24.00 7.52 2.10
CA GLU A 188 25.35 7.20 1.59
C GLU A 188 26.03 6.06 2.37
N ASN A 189 26.08 6.14 3.71
CA ASN A 189 26.99 5.28 4.48
C ASN A 189 26.35 3.98 4.99
N LYS A 190 25.30 4.11 5.81
CA LYS A 190 24.60 3.00 6.45
C LYS A 190 23.11 3.15 6.18
N PRO A 191 22.41 2.05 5.83
CA PRO A 191 20.96 2.08 5.75
C PRO A 191 20.38 2.53 7.10
N PRO A 192 19.33 3.35 7.10
CA PRO A 192 18.68 3.78 8.33
C PRO A 192 18.07 2.58 9.05
N GLN A 193 18.09 2.60 10.38
CA GLN A 193 17.62 1.47 11.19
C GLN A 193 16.09 1.45 11.26
N ARG A 194 15.50 0.25 11.36
CA ARG A 194 14.04 0.04 11.40
C ARG A 194 13.33 1.00 12.36
N ASP A 195 13.76 1.09 13.61
CA ASP A 195 13.06 1.89 14.62
C ASP A 195 13.17 3.40 14.33
N GLU A 196 14.31 3.83 13.79
CA GLU A 196 14.53 5.22 13.36
C GLU A 196 13.63 5.58 12.16
N VAL A 197 13.55 4.69 11.17
CA VAL A 197 12.71 4.90 9.98
C VAL A 197 11.24 4.93 10.35
N LEU A 198 10.79 3.96 11.15
CA LEU A 198 9.39 3.87 11.57
C LEU A 198 9.00 5.06 12.44
N SER A 199 9.81 5.44 13.43
CA SER A 199 9.52 6.61 14.27
C SER A 199 9.46 7.91 13.46
N LYS A 200 10.44 8.18 12.59
CA LYS A 200 10.43 9.38 11.73
C LYS A 200 9.28 9.39 10.74
N THR A 201 8.95 8.24 10.15
CA THR A 201 7.87 8.12 9.18
C THR A 201 6.52 8.31 9.87
N MET A 202 6.31 7.70 11.04
CA MET A 202 5.10 7.86 11.85
C MET A 202 4.95 9.29 12.38
N LEU A 203 6.03 9.94 12.81
CA LEU A 203 6.03 11.37 13.19
C LEU A 203 5.72 12.28 12.00
N SER A 204 6.28 11.98 10.82
CA SER A 204 6.02 12.76 9.61
C SER A 204 4.57 12.60 9.17
N ILE A 205 4.01 11.38 9.29
CA ILE A 205 2.60 11.11 9.04
C ILE A 205 1.73 11.80 10.09
N SER A 206 2.07 11.75 11.39
CA SER A 206 1.27 12.38 12.45
C SER A 206 1.29 13.91 12.36
N GLY A 207 2.44 14.51 12.08
CA GLY A 207 2.57 15.95 11.83
C GLY A 207 1.84 16.41 10.57
N PHE A 208 1.82 15.57 9.53
CA PHE A 208 1.00 15.81 8.33
C PHE A 208 -0.50 15.65 8.62
N LEU A 209 -0.90 14.65 9.41
CA LEU A 209 -2.28 14.44 9.84
C LEU A 209 -2.79 15.62 10.68
N LYS A 210 -1.99 16.14 11.62
CA LYS A 210 -2.32 17.37 12.37
C LYS A 210 -2.59 18.55 11.45
N ARG A 211 -1.74 18.73 10.43
CA ARG A 211 -1.80 19.84 9.46
C ARG A 211 -2.99 19.75 8.51
N VAL A 212 -3.34 18.54 8.06
CA VAL A 212 -4.48 18.28 7.17
C VAL A 212 -5.82 18.27 7.94
N LEU A 213 -5.81 17.87 9.20
CA LEU A 213 -7.01 17.84 10.05
C LEU A 213 -7.27 19.15 10.81
N GLY A 214 -6.42 20.17 10.63
CA GLY A 214 -6.61 21.49 11.25
C GLY A 214 -6.63 21.44 12.78
N ILE A 215 -5.88 20.53 13.40
CA ILE A 215 -5.74 20.48 14.86
C ILE A 215 -4.61 21.45 15.21
N GLU A 216 -4.96 22.70 15.53
CA GLU A 216 -4.04 23.70 16.10
C GLU A 216 -3.55 23.24 17.48
N GLU A 217 -2.29 23.55 17.80
CA GLU A 217 -1.69 23.26 19.11
C GLU A 217 -2.10 24.36 20.10
N ASP A 218 -2.64 23.97 21.25
CA ASP A 218 -2.62 24.79 22.47
C ASP A 218 -1.21 24.76 23.10
#